data_AF-A0ABD7K4U4-F1
#
_entry.id   AF-A0ABD7K4U4-F1
#
_cell.length_a   1.000
_cell.length_b   1.000
_cell.length_c   1.000
_cell.angle_alpha   90.00
_cell.angle_beta   90.00
_cell.angle_gamma   90.00
#
_symmetry.space_group_name_H-M   'P 1'
#
loop_
_entity.id
_entity.type
_entity.pdbx_description
1 polymer ?
#
loop_
_entity_poly.entity_id
_entity_poly.type
_entity_poly.pdbx_seq_one_letter_code
_entity_poly.pdbx_strand_id
1 'polypeptide(L)'
;MKKKSLLPLGLAIGLASLAASPLIQASTYTQTKYPIVLAHGMLGFDNILGVDYWFGIPNALRRDGAQVYVTEVSQLDTSEVRGEQLLQQVEEIVALSGQPKVNLIGHSHGGPTIRYVAAVRPDLIASATSVGAPHKGSDTADFLRQIPPGSAGEAVLSGLVNSLGALISFLSSGSTGTQNSLGSLESLNSEGAARFNAKYPQGIPTSACGEGAYKVDGVSYYSWSGSAPLTNFLDPSDAFLGASSLTFKNGAANDGLVGTCSSHLGMVIRDNYRMNHLDEVNQVFGLTSLFETSPVSVYRQHANRLKNASL
;
A
#
# COMPACT_ATOMS: atom_id res chain seq x y z
N MET A 1 -26.74 7.91 93.21
CA MET A 1 -25.71 8.91 92.84
C MET A 1 -24.65 8.25 91.97
N LYS A 2 -24.24 8.93 90.88
CA LYS A 2 -23.17 8.59 89.92
C LYS A 2 -23.39 7.33 89.06
N LYS A 3 -23.47 7.55 87.74
CA LYS A 3 -22.34 7.28 86.82
C LYS A 3 -22.64 7.92 85.45
N LYS A 4 -21.90 8.99 85.15
CA LYS A 4 -21.68 9.48 83.79
C LYS A 4 -20.71 8.48 83.13
N SER A 5 -21.05 7.97 81.95
CA SER A 5 -20.08 7.33 81.07
C SER A 5 -20.08 8.08 79.75
N LEU A 6 -18.95 8.74 79.49
CA LEU A 6 -18.57 9.32 78.21
C LEU A 6 -18.20 8.19 77.25
N LEU A 7 -18.62 8.28 75.99
CA LEU A 7 -17.92 7.64 74.88
C LEU A 7 -17.56 8.73 73.85
N PRO A 8 -16.33 8.74 73.31
CA PRO A 8 -15.80 9.85 72.54
C PRO A 8 -16.21 9.79 71.07
N LEU A 9 -16.49 10.98 70.53
CA LEU A 9 -16.59 11.29 69.11
C LEU A 9 -15.17 11.28 68.52
N GLY A 10 -14.80 10.21 67.80
CA GLY A 10 -13.51 10.04 67.13
C GLY A 10 -13.68 10.03 65.62
N LEU A 11 -13.18 11.08 64.98
CA LEU A 11 -13.29 11.45 63.57
C LEU A 11 -12.68 10.39 62.62
N ALA A 12 -13.50 9.77 61.76
CA ALA A 12 -13.01 8.98 60.63
C ALA A 12 -12.76 9.92 59.43
N ILE A 13 -11.52 10.37 59.25
CA ILE A 13 -11.08 11.02 58.01
C ILE A 13 -10.84 9.91 56.99
N GLY A 14 -11.85 9.64 56.15
CA GLY A 14 -11.68 8.83 54.96
C GLY A 14 -10.91 9.63 53.91
N LEU A 15 -9.62 9.36 53.73
CA LEU A 15 -8.90 9.78 52.53
C LEU A 15 -9.40 8.92 51.34
N ALA A 16 -10.41 9.42 50.64
CA ALA A 16 -10.72 8.95 49.30
C ALA A 16 -9.73 9.61 48.32
N SER A 17 -8.54 9.02 48.17
CA SER A 17 -7.67 9.33 47.04
C SER A 17 -8.30 8.74 45.77
N LEU A 18 -9.18 9.51 45.13
CA LEU A 18 -9.54 9.30 43.73
C LEU A 18 -8.27 9.55 42.89
N ALA A 19 -7.51 8.49 42.64
CA ALA A 19 -6.53 8.50 41.57
C ALA A 19 -7.30 8.67 40.26
N ALA A 20 -7.43 9.92 39.80
CA ALA A 20 -7.84 10.20 38.44
C ALA A 20 -6.72 9.70 37.54
N SER A 21 -6.84 8.46 37.06
CA SER A 21 -6.05 8.00 35.93
C SER A 21 -6.27 8.99 34.80
N PRO A 22 -5.24 9.64 34.25
CA PRO A 22 -5.43 10.49 33.09
C PRO A 22 -6.05 9.61 32.01
N LEU A 23 -7.23 10.00 31.53
CA LEU A 23 -7.80 9.45 30.31
C LEU A 23 -6.75 9.68 29.23
N ILE A 24 -6.03 8.61 28.84
CA ILE A 24 -5.16 8.66 27.68
C ILE A 24 -6.09 8.91 26.50
N GLN A 25 -6.18 10.16 26.07
CA GLN A 25 -6.98 10.53 24.92
C GLN A 25 -6.37 9.82 23.71
N ALA A 26 -7.14 8.93 23.09
CA ALA A 26 -6.70 8.23 21.89
C ALA A 26 -6.24 9.26 20.85
N SER A 27 -5.04 9.08 20.29
CA SER A 27 -4.54 9.90 19.19
C SER A 27 -5.54 9.86 18.05
N THR A 28 -5.81 11.02 17.44
CA THR A 28 -6.64 11.12 16.22
C THR A 28 -5.78 11.42 14.99
N TYR A 29 -4.46 11.22 15.08
CA TYR A 29 -3.51 11.66 14.07
C TYR A 29 -3.82 11.10 12.68
N THR A 30 -4.26 9.84 12.58
CA THR A 30 -4.61 9.16 11.32
C THR A 30 -6.13 9.07 11.10
N GLN A 31 -6.95 9.72 11.93
CA GLN A 31 -8.41 9.67 11.84
C GLN A 31 -8.94 10.49 10.65
N THR A 32 -8.99 9.86 9.47
CA THR A 32 -9.63 10.38 8.27
C THR A 32 -11.15 10.40 8.41
N LYS A 33 -11.83 11.25 7.63
CA LYS A 33 -13.30 11.31 7.56
C LYS A 33 -13.86 10.03 6.94
N TYR A 34 -13.25 9.57 5.85
CA TYR A 34 -13.63 8.37 5.13
C TYR A 34 -12.69 7.20 5.46
N PRO A 35 -13.18 5.94 5.48
CA PRO A 35 -12.35 4.78 5.76
C PRO A 35 -11.19 4.63 4.78
N ILE A 36 -10.04 4.17 5.25
CA ILE A 36 -8.90 3.80 4.42
C ILE A 36 -9.08 2.36 3.97
N VAL A 37 -8.95 2.11 2.66
CA VAL A 37 -9.05 0.78 2.05
C VAL A 37 -7.72 0.47 1.37
N LEU A 38 -7.09 -0.63 1.80
CA LEU A 38 -5.77 -1.05 1.32
C LEU A 38 -5.91 -2.17 0.28
N ALA A 39 -5.48 -1.89 -0.96
CA ALA A 39 -5.54 -2.80 -2.10
C ALA A 39 -4.14 -3.31 -2.49
N HIS A 40 -3.86 -4.60 -2.26
CA HIS A 40 -2.54 -5.18 -2.48
C HIS A 40 -2.19 -5.30 -3.98
N GLY A 41 -0.92 -5.57 -4.27
CA GLY A 41 -0.40 -5.76 -5.62
C GLY A 41 -0.56 -7.17 -6.21
N MET A 42 0.21 -7.45 -7.27
CA MET A 42 0.36 -8.78 -7.86
C MET A 42 0.99 -9.73 -6.83
N LEU A 43 0.53 -10.98 -6.76
CA LEU A 43 0.92 -11.95 -5.73
C LEU A 43 0.69 -11.47 -4.28
N GLY A 44 -0.06 -10.39 -4.08
CA GLY A 44 -0.43 -9.92 -2.76
C GLY A 44 -1.44 -10.84 -2.10
N PHE A 45 -1.39 -10.88 -0.78
CA PHE A 45 -2.23 -11.68 0.10
C PHE A 45 -2.76 -10.78 1.21
N ASP A 46 -3.78 -11.22 1.94
CA ASP A 46 -4.21 -10.51 3.14
C ASP A 46 -3.26 -10.83 4.31
N ASN A 47 -3.16 -12.12 4.67
CA ASN A 47 -2.37 -12.66 5.75
C ASN A 47 -1.97 -14.10 5.45
N ILE A 48 -0.66 -14.38 5.43
CA ILE A 48 -0.12 -15.73 5.30
C ILE A 48 0.50 -16.14 6.62
N LEU A 49 -0.09 -17.13 7.31
CA LEU A 49 0.42 -17.70 8.57
C LEU A 49 0.73 -16.65 9.66
N GLY A 50 -0.06 -15.59 9.75
CA GLY A 50 0.14 -14.49 10.70
C GLY A 50 0.95 -13.31 10.17
N VAL A 51 1.42 -13.37 8.91
CA VAL A 51 2.19 -12.31 8.25
C VAL A 51 1.29 -11.50 7.32
N ASP A 52 1.04 -10.24 7.68
CA ASP A 52 0.27 -9.32 6.85
C ASP A 52 1.10 -8.86 5.65
N TYR A 53 0.49 -8.72 4.46
CA TYR A 53 1.13 -8.06 3.31
C TYR A 53 1.57 -6.64 3.65
N TRP A 54 0.67 -5.88 4.27
CA TRP A 54 0.90 -4.53 4.77
C TRP A 54 1.51 -4.58 6.17
N PHE A 55 2.77 -4.99 6.29
CA PHE A 55 3.34 -5.42 7.57
C PHE A 55 3.33 -4.32 8.64
N GLY A 56 2.45 -4.44 9.64
CA GLY A 56 2.28 -3.47 10.72
C GLY A 56 1.57 -2.16 10.35
N ILE A 57 1.25 -1.93 9.07
CA ILE A 57 0.64 -0.68 8.57
C ILE A 57 -0.81 -0.53 9.06
N PRO A 58 -1.72 -1.53 8.90
CA PRO A 58 -3.11 -1.40 9.35
C PRO A 58 -3.19 -1.11 10.86
N ASN A 59 -2.37 -1.81 11.65
CA ASN A 59 -2.33 -1.62 13.11
C ASN A 59 -1.86 -0.21 13.48
N ALA A 60 -0.82 0.29 12.82
CA ALA A 60 -0.29 1.63 13.08
C ALA A 60 -1.25 2.75 12.64
N LEU A 61 -2.06 2.52 11.60
CA LEU A 61 -3.12 3.42 11.17
C LEU A 61 -4.31 3.39 12.14
N ARG A 62 -4.79 2.19 12.52
CA ARG A 62 -5.92 2.03 13.46
C ARG A 62 -5.61 2.60 14.85
N ARG A 63 -4.37 2.44 15.34
CA ARG A 63 -3.92 2.94 16.65
C ARG A 63 -4.18 4.44 16.85
N ASP A 64 -4.14 5.22 15.77
CA ASP A 64 -4.28 6.68 15.80
C ASP A 64 -5.60 7.17 15.16
N GLY A 65 -6.58 6.26 15.08
CA GLY A 65 -7.99 6.58 14.84
C GLY A 65 -8.51 6.30 13.43
N ALA A 66 -7.69 5.81 12.50
CA ALA A 66 -8.18 5.44 11.16
C ALA A 66 -9.10 4.20 11.21
N GLN A 67 -10.21 4.22 10.46
CA GLN A 67 -10.91 3.01 10.08
C GLN A 67 -10.19 2.41 8.86
N VAL A 68 -9.71 1.16 8.99
CA VAL A 68 -8.88 0.53 7.95
C VAL A 68 -9.46 -0.81 7.56
N TYR A 69 -9.71 -0.98 6.26
CA TYR A 69 -10.11 -2.22 5.62
C TYR A 69 -8.98 -2.70 4.72
N VAL A 70 -8.63 -3.98 4.80
CA VAL A 70 -7.67 -4.62 3.91
C VAL A 70 -8.49 -5.52 2.99
N THR A 71 -8.46 -5.25 1.70
CA THR A 71 -9.23 -5.99 0.70
C THR A 71 -8.37 -7.08 0.08
N GLU A 72 -9.00 -8.16 -0.35
CA GLU A 72 -8.37 -9.22 -1.11
C GLU A 72 -8.95 -9.26 -2.53
N VAL A 73 -8.08 -9.22 -3.53
CA VAL A 73 -8.44 -9.37 -4.94
C VAL A 73 -7.59 -10.47 -5.57
N SER A 74 -7.95 -10.92 -6.77
CA SER A 74 -7.21 -11.98 -7.47
C SER A 74 -5.71 -11.67 -7.53
N GLN A 75 -4.88 -12.61 -7.07
CA GLN A 75 -3.43 -12.45 -7.04
C GLN A 75 -2.85 -12.18 -8.43
N LEU A 76 -3.43 -12.83 -9.45
CA LEU A 76 -3.03 -12.76 -10.83
C LEU A 76 -4.26 -12.64 -11.73
N ASP A 77 -4.55 -11.44 -12.20
CA ASP A 77 -5.47 -11.18 -13.32
C ASP A 77 -5.19 -9.80 -13.94
N THR A 78 -6.06 -9.35 -14.83
CA THR A 78 -6.04 -7.99 -15.39
C THR A 78 -6.43 -6.92 -14.36
N SER A 79 -5.98 -5.68 -14.59
CA SER A 79 -6.35 -4.53 -13.75
C SER A 79 -7.87 -4.32 -13.66
N GLU A 80 -8.61 -4.61 -14.73
CA GLU A 80 -10.07 -4.45 -14.79
C GLU A 80 -10.79 -5.52 -13.96
N VAL A 81 -10.41 -6.79 -14.08
CA VAL A 81 -10.99 -7.87 -13.27
C VAL A 81 -10.74 -7.63 -11.77
N ARG A 82 -9.50 -7.29 -11.42
CA ARG A 82 -9.16 -6.92 -10.04
C ARG A 82 -9.90 -5.67 -9.58
N GLY A 83 -10.09 -4.70 -10.48
CA GLY A 83 -10.85 -3.47 -10.24
C GLY A 83 -12.31 -3.75 -9.94
N GLU A 84 -12.94 -4.67 -10.66
CA GLU A 84 -14.33 -5.07 -10.42
C GLU A 84 -14.48 -5.80 -9.08
N GLN A 85 -13.54 -6.69 -8.73
CA GLN A 85 -13.51 -7.34 -7.42
C GLN A 85 -13.33 -6.35 -6.27
N LEU A 86 -12.49 -5.33 -6.47
CA LEU A 86 -12.32 -4.26 -5.49
C LEU A 86 -13.59 -3.40 -5.39
N LEU A 87 -14.24 -3.10 -6.51
CA LEU A 87 -15.48 -2.29 -6.51
C LEU A 87 -16.56 -2.95 -5.66
N GLN A 88 -16.78 -4.26 -5.80
CA GLN A 88 -17.75 -5.00 -4.99
C GLN A 88 -17.46 -4.87 -3.48
N GLN A 89 -16.19 -4.99 -3.08
CA GLN A 89 -15.79 -4.80 -1.69
C GLN A 89 -15.92 -3.35 -1.21
N VAL A 90 -15.65 -2.36 -2.08
CA VAL A 90 -15.86 -0.95 -1.76
C VAL A 90 -17.34 -0.65 -1.52
N GLU A 91 -18.24 -1.19 -2.34
CA GLU A 91 -19.69 -1.07 -2.15
C GLU A 91 -20.14 -1.69 -0.82
N GLU A 92 -19.61 -2.86 -0.47
CA GLU A 92 -19.85 -3.49 0.82
C GLU A 92 -19.34 -2.62 1.98
N ILE A 93 -18.11 -2.09 1.90
CA ILE A 93 -17.52 -1.23 2.94
C ILE A 93 -18.35 0.05 3.11
N VAL A 94 -18.80 0.67 2.02
CA VAL A 94 -19.67 1.86 2.06
C VAL A 94 -21.01 1.52 2.74
N ALA A 95 -21.63 0.39 2.38
CA ALA A 95 -22.89 -0.05 2.96
C ALA A 95 -22.78 -0.37 4.47
N LEU A 96 -21.69 -1.02 4.89
CA LEU A 96 -21.49 -1.45 6.29
C LEU A 96 -20.99 -0.33 7.20
N SER A 97 -20.13 0.55 6.70
CA SER A 97 -19.57 1.66 7.49
C SER A 97 -20.52 2.86 7.60
N GLY A 98 -21.51 2.96 6.70
CA GLY A 98 -22.38 4.13 6.59
C GLY A 98 -21.69 5.38 6.05
N GLN A 99 -20.45 5.26 5.57
CA GLN A 99 -19.69 6.36 4.99
C GLN A 99 -19.89 6.40 3.47
N PRO A 100 -20.21 7.56 2.88
CA PRO A 100 -20.56 7.65 1.46
C PRO A 100 -19.37 7.48 0.52
N LYS A 101 -18.13 7.58 1.05
CA LYS A 101 -16.89 7.46 0.30
C LYS A 101 -15.82 6.70 1.08
N VAL A 102 -14.79 6.25 0.38
CA VAL A 102 -13.56 5.67 0.94
C VAL A 102 -12.28 6.34 0.39
N ASN A 103 -11.18 6.22 1.12
CA ASN A 103 -9.84 6.59 0.71
C ASN A 103 -9.08 5.33 0.27
N LEU A 104 -8.87 5.15 -1.02
CA LEU A 104 -8.14 4.01 -1.56
C LEU A 104 -6.62 4.25 -1.49
N ILE A 105 -5.88 3.25 -1.01
CA ILE A 105 -4.41 3.19 -1.09
C ILE A 105 -4.03 1.85 -1.72
N GLY A 106 -3.39 1.90 -2.89
CA GLY A 106 -3.05 0.73 -3.68
C GLY A 106 -1.55 0.63 -3.92
N HIS A 107 -0.95 -0.51 -3.60
CA HIS A 107 0.48 -0.76 -3.83
C HIS A 107 0.70 -1.58 -5.10
N SER A 108 1.71 -1.25 -5.91
CA SER A 108 2.07 -1.98 -7.13
C SER A 108 0.87 -2.12 -8.08
N HIS A 109 0.45 -3.34 -8.44
CA HIS A 109 -0.76 -3.58 -9.23
C HIS A 109 -2.06 -3.07 -8.57
N GLY A 110 -2.05 -2.86 -7.25
CA GLY A 110 -3.11 -2.18 -6.52
C GLY A 110 -3.35 -0.75 -7.03
N GLY A 111 -2.34 -0.07 -7.57
CA GLY A 111 -2.48 1.27 -8.15
C GLY A 111 -3.44 1.35 -9.35
N PRO A 112 -3.19 0.60 -10.45
CA PRO A 112 -4.16 0.49 -11.54
C PRO A 112 -5.52 -0.06 -11.09
N THR A 113 -5.55 -1.01 -10.15
CA THR A 113 -6.80 -1.57 -9.59
C THR A 113 -7.66 -0.48 -8.92
N ILE A 114 -7.10 0.38 -8.07
CA ILE A 114 -7.87 1.47 -7.42
C ILE A 114 -8.29 2.55 -8.42
N ARG A 115 -7.52 2.76 -9.50
CA ARG A 115 -7.84 3.71 -10.56
C ARG A 115 -9.06 3.28 -11.37
N TYR A 116 -9.22 1.98 -11.62
CA TYR A 116 -10.44 1.45 -12.22
C TYR A 116 -11.66 1.88 -11.40
N VAL A 117 -11.67 1.59 -10.10
CA VAL A 117 -12.79 1.91 -9.19
C VAL A 117 -13.04 3.41 -9.15
N ALA A 118 -11.99 4.22 -9.03
CA ALA A 118 -12.10 5.68 -9.02
C ALA A 118 -12.64 6.26 -10.33
N ALA A 119 -12.38 5.62 -11.47
CA ALA A 119 -12.87 6.07 -12.76
C ALA A 119 -14.33 5.65 -13.02
N VAL A 120 -14.73 4.44 -12.61
CA VAL A 120 -16.09 3.93 -12.87
C VAL A 120 -17.11 4.37 -11.81
N ARG A 121 -16.66 4.58 -10.57
CA ARG A 121 -17.50 5.01 -9.43
C ARG A 121 -16.82 6.13 -8.61
N PRO A 122 -16.52 7.29 -9.23
CA PRO A 122 -15.92 8.43 -8.53
C PRO A 122 -16.82 8.95 -7.39
N ASP A 123 -18.13 8.67 -7.42
CA ASP A 123 -19.08 8.97 -6.36
C ASP A 123 -18.71 8.28 -5.04
N LEU A 124 -18.14 7.07 -5.08
CA LEU A 124 -17.72 6.29 -3.90
C LEU A 124 -16.29 6.58 -3.42
N ILE A 125 -15.48 7.30 -4.21
CA ILE A 125 -14.06 7.48 -3.90
C ILE A 125 -13.77 8.93 -3.48
N ALA A 126 -13.08 9.10 -2.36
CA ALA A 126 -12.60 10.41 -1.88
C ALA A 126 -11.18 10.68 -2.37
N SER A 127 -10.31 9.67 -2.29
CA SER A 127 -8.96 9.72 -2.84
C SER A 127 -8.51 8.37 -3.40
N ALA A 128 -7.62 8.41 -4.39
CA ALA A 128 -6.87 7.27 -4.89
C ALA A 128 -5.37 7.56 -4.76
N THR A 129 -4.70 6.81 -3.89
CA THR A 129 -3.26 6.94 -3.61
C THR A 129 -2.52 5.71 -4.12
N SER A 130 -1.53 5.87 -5.00
CA SER A 130 -0.72 4.76 -5.47
C SER A 130 0.69 4.73 -4.85
N VAL A 131 1.14 3.53 -4.48
CA VAL A 131 2.47 3.28 -3.91
C VAL A 131 3.23 2.36 -4.85
N GLY A 132 4.35 2.81 -5.45
CA GLY A 132 5.16 2.00 -6.38
C GLY A 132 4.39 1.36 -7.52
N ALA A 133 3.38 2.03 -8.05
CA ALA A 133 2.47 1.43 -9.02
C ALA A 133 2.98 1.60 -10.46
N PRO A 134 3.08 0.55 -11.30
CA PRO A 134 3.58 0.69 -12.66
C PRO A 134 2.52 1.27 -13.61
N HIS A 135 2.11 2.52 -13.42
CA HIS A 135 1.04 3.13 -14.23
C HIS A 135 1.39 3.22 -15.69
N LYS A 136 2.67 3.39 -16.04
CA LYS A 136 3.16 3.38 -17.43
C LYS A 136 3.94 2.11 -17.77
N GLY A 137 3.74 1.06 -16.98
CA GLY A 137 4.39 -0.23 -17.13
C GLY A 137 5.67 -0.40 -16.31
N SER A 138 6.18 -1.62 -16.32
CA SER A 138 7.40 -2.07 -15.67
C SER A 138 8.37 -2.59 -16.72
N ASP A 139 9.61 -2.10 -16.72
CA ASP A 139 10.68 -2.60 -17.59
C ASP A 139 10.96 -4.09 -17.32
N THR A 140 10.76 -4.57 -16.09
CA THR A 140 10.84 -5.99 -15.74
C THR A 140 9.75 -6.78 -16.46
N ALA A 141 8.52 -6.29 -16.50
CA ALA A 141 7.42 -6.93 -17.24
C ALA A 141 7.67 -6.91 -18.75
N ASP A 142 8.16 -5.79 -19.30
CA ASP A 142 8.53 -5.67 -20.70
C ASP A 142 9.65 -6.65 -21.07
N PHE A 143 10.65 -6.81 -20.19
CA PHE A 143 11.72 -7.76 -20.36
C PHE A 143 11.19 -9.20 -20.40
N LEU A 144 10.30 -9.56 -19.46
CA LEU A 144 9.71 -10.91 -19.41
C LEU A 144 8.91 -11.27 -20.68
N ARG A 145 8.29 -10.28 -21.37
CA ARG A 145 7.59 -10.53 -22.65
C ARG A 145 8.53 -10.78 -23.82
N GLN A 146 9.77 -10.28 -23.76
CA GLN A 146 10.68 -10.26 -24.89
C GLN A 146 11.57 -11.49 -25.01
N ILE A 147 11.56 -12.42 -24.04
CA ILE A 147 12.57 -13.48 -23.97
C ILE A 147 12.26 -14.62 -24.95
N PRO A 148 13.05 -14.77 -26.03
CA PRO A 148 12.98 -15.94 -26.89
C PRO A 148 13.81 -17.07 -26.25
N PRO A 149 13.39 -18.34 -26.41
CA PRO A 149 14.15 -19.48 -25.91
C PRO A 149 15.58 -19.49 -26.49
N GLY A 150 16.61 -19.66 -25.64
CA GLY A 150 18.02 -19.75 -26.03
C GLY A 150 18.77 -18.43 -26.26
N SER A 151 18.22 -17.28 -25.84
CA SER A 151 18.87 -15.97 -25.97
C SER A 151 19.82 -15.65 -24.81
N ALA A 152 20.71 -14.65 -24.96
CA ALA A 152 21.52 -14.14 -23.84
C ALA A 152 20.69 -13.61 -22.66
N GLY A 153 19.40 -13.31 -22.88
CA GLY A 153 18.44 -12.98 -21.83
C GLY A 153 18.05 -14.17 -20.94
N GLU A 154 18.38 -15.40 -21.35
CA GLU A 154 18.08 -16.62 -20.60
C GLU A 154 18.83 -16.69 -19.26
N ALA A 155 20.06 -16.17 -19.16
CA ALA A 155 20.77 -16.12 -17.88
C ALA A 155 20.15 -15.13 -16.90
N VAL A 156 19.70 -13.97 -17.39
CA VAL A 156 18.97 -12.96 -16.58
C VAL A 156 17.59 -13.50 -16.22
N LEU A 157 16.90 -14.17 -17.15
CA LEU A 157 15.63 -14.84 -16.88
C LEU A 157 15.79 -15.96 -15.84
N SER A 158 16.81 -16.80 -15.97
CA SER A 158 17.08 -17.89 -15.02
C SER A 158 17.39 -17.32 -13.63
N GLY A 159 18.18 -16.26 -13.55
CA GLY A 159 18.41 -15.52 -12.31
C GLY A 159 17.11 -14.95 -11.72
N LEU A 160 16.30 -14.27 -12.53
CA LEU A 160 15.00 -13.72 -12.13
C LEU A 160 14.03 -14.81 -11.66
N VAL A 161 13.93 -15.93 -12.38
CA VAL A 161 13.04 -17.06 -12.06
C VAL A 161 13.50 -17.76 -10.79
N ASN A 162 14.81 -17.98 -10.61
CA ASN A 162 15.34 -18.59 -9.39
C ASN A 162 15.13 -17.67 -8.18
N SER A 163 15.39 -16.37 -8.33
CA SER A 163 15.19 -15.39 -7.26
C SER A 163 13.71 -15.15 -6.95
N LEU A 164 12.83 -15.14 -7.96
CA LEU A 164 11.38 -15.11 -7.78
C LEU A 164 10.89 -16.41 -7.11
N GLY A 165 11.42 -17.56 -7.49
CA GLY A 165 11.11 -18.85 -6.87
C GLY A 165 11.52 -18.89 -5.40
N ALA A 166 12.68 -18.33 -5.05
CA ALA A 166 13.13 -18.19 -3.67
C ALA A 166 12.23 -17.23 -2.88
N LEU A 167 11.87 -16.08 -3.46
CA LEU A 167 10.95 -15.12 -2.85
C LEU A 167 9.56 -15.73 -2.62
N ILE A 168 9.00 -16.42 -3.62
CA ILE A 168 7.71 -17.12 -3.50
C ILE A 168 7.81 -18.24 -2.46
N SER A 169 8.88 -19.03 -2.47
CA SER A 169 9.08 -20.09 -1.45
C SER A 169 9.17 -19.50 -0.04
N PHE A 170 9.68 -18.29 0.10
CA PHE A 170 9.77 -17.59 1.38
C PHE A 170 8.43 -16.94 1.79
N LEU A 171 7.67 -16.40 0.84
CA LEU A 171 6.42 -15.68 1.09
C LEU A 171 5.15 -16.54 1.04
N SER A 172 5.18 -17.74 0.44
CA SER A 172 3.96 -18.50 0.16
C SER A 172 3.59 -19.49 1.26
N SER A 173 2.28 -19.52 1.56
CA SER A 173 1.57 -20.74 1.97
C SER A 173 0.30 -20.90 1.09
N GLY A 174 0.42 -21.72 0.04
CA GLY A 174 -0.66 -22.44 -0.65
C GLY A 174 -2.07 -21.82 -0.79
N SER A 175 -2.24 -20.69 -1.48
CA SER A 175 -3.57 -20.26 -1.95
C SER A 175 -3.84 -20.70 -3.40
N THR A 176 -4.99 -21.33 -3.62
CA THR A 176 -5.45 -21.94 -4.88
C THR A 176 -6.59 -21.13 -5.52
N GLY A 177 -6.36 -19.84 -5.78
CA GLY A 177 -7.25 -19.02 -6.62
C GLY A 177 -7.03 -19.26 -8.11
N THR A 178 -7.97 -18.85 -8.97
CA THR A 178 -7.77 -18.87 -10.43
C THR A 178 -6.63 -17.92 -10.79
N GLN A 179 -5.52 -18.44 -11.33
CA GLN A 179 -4.34 -17.65 -11.65
C GLN A 179 -4.30 -17.32 -13.14
N ASN A 180 -4.46 -16.04 -13.49
CA ASN A 180 -4.27 -15.52 -14.85
C ASN A 180 -2.99 -14.66 -14.92
N SER A 181 -1.83 -15.32 -14.84
CA SER A 181 -0.51 -14.67 -14.87
C SER A 181 -0.27 -13.86 -16.14
N LEU A 182 -0.79 -14.33 -17.28
CA LEU A 182 -0.72 -13.61 -18.56
C LEU A 182 -1.51 -12.31 -18.53
N GLY A 183 -2.67 -12.28 -17.85
CA GLY A 183 -3.46 -11.06 -17.65
C GLY A 183 -2.74 -10.02 -16.77
N SER A 184 -2.02 -10.48 -15.73
CA SER A 184 -1.18 -9.59 -14.93
C SER A 184 0.02 -9.08 -15.70
N LEU A 185 0.74 -9.95 -16.41
CA LEU A 185 1.84 -9.52 -17.26
C LEU A 185 1.37 -8.52 -18.32
N GLU A 186 0.21 -8.77 -18.94
CA GLU A 186 -0.46 -7.85 -19.86
C GLU A 186 -0.76 -6.49 -19.21
N SER A 187 -1.22 -6.47 -17.96
CA SER A 187 -1.55 -5.21 -17.28
C SER A 187 -0.34 -4.40 -16.80
N LEU A 188 0.80 -5.06 -16.58
CA LEU A 188 1.98 -4.48 -15.93
C LEU A 188 3.10 -4.11 -16.92
N ASN A 189 3.05 -4.57 -18.17
CA ASN A 189 3.96 -4.12 -19.22
C ASN A 189 3.53 -2.75 -19.78
N SER A 190 4.44 -2.05 -20.46
CA SER A 190 4.22 -0.70 -20.98
C SER A 190 3.07 -0.62 -21.99
N GLU A 191 2.92 -1.62 -22.86
CA GLU A 191 1.88 -1.67 -23.90
C GLU A 191 0.47 -1.78 -23.31
N GLY A 192 0.26 -2.73 -22.40
CA GLY A 192 -1.03 -2.92 -21.77
C GLY A 192 -1.35 -1.85 -20.72
N ALA A 193 -0.34 -1.32 -20.01
CA ALA A 193 -0.51 -0.16 -19.15
C ALA A 193 -0.94 1.08 -19.96
N ALA A 194 -0.39 1.28 -21.16
CA ALA A 194 -0.81 2.36 -22.05
C ALA A 194 -2.27 2.20 -22.52
N ARG A 195 -2.72 0.97 -22.86
CA ARG A 195 -4.13 0.67 -23.15
C ARG A 195 -5.04 1.01 -21.97
N PHE A 196 -4.65 0.59 -20.77
CA PHE A 196 -5.41 0.86 -19.56
C PHE A 196 -5.51 2.38 -19.29
N ASN A 197 -4.40 3.11 -19.45
CA ASN A 197 -4.38 4.57 -19.27
C ASN A 197 -5.22 5.31 -20.30
N ALA A 198 -5.30 4.82 -21.54
CA ALA A 198 -6.17 5.40 -22.56
C ALA A 198 -7.65 5.30 -22.16
N LYS A 199 -8.05 4.23 -21.46
CA LYS A 199 -9.42 4.02 -20.98
C LYS A 199 -9.71 4.77 -19.68
N TYR A 200 -8.73 4.86 -18.78
CA TYR A 200 -8.88 5.44 -17.44
C TYR A 200 -7.80 6.51 -17.17
N PRO A 201 -7.83 7.66 -17.85
CA PRO A 201 -6.73 8.65 -17.83
C PRO A 201 -6.66 9.50 -16.54
N GLN A 202 -7.64 9.38 -15.65
CA GLN A 202 -7.75 10.22 -14.45
C GLN A 202 -6.47 10.15 -13.59
N GLY A 203 -5.92 11.33 -13.28
CA GLY A 203 -4.71 11.47 -12.48
C GLY A 203 -3.39 11.12 -13.18
N ILE A 204 -3.39 10.60 -14.41
CA ILE A 204 -2.15 10.22 -15.10
C ILE A 204 -1.39 11.45 -15.62
N PRO A 205 -0.06 11.54 -15.40
CA PRO A 205 0.76 12.61 -15.98
C PRO A 205 0.77 12.57 -17.50
N THR A 206 0.52 13.71 -18.14
CA THR A 206 0.59 13.88 -19.61
C THR A 206 2.03 13.91 -20.13
N SER A 207 2.99 14.34 -19.31
CA SER A 207 4.41 14.25 -19.59
C SER A 207 4.99 12.92 -19.10
N ALA A 208 6.18 12.54 -19.56
CA ALA A 208 6.80 11.25 -19.22
C ALA A 208 6.98 11.05 -17.71
N CYS A 209 7.48 12.07 -16.99
CA CYS A 209 7.88 11.98 -15.58
C CYS A 209 7.39 13.17 -14.73
N GLY A 210 6.36 13.89 -15.18
CA GLY A 210 5.75 14.97 -14.40
C GLY A 210 4.68 14.46 -13.45
N GLU A 211 3.91 15.38 -12.90
CA GLU A 211 2.72 15.08 -12.10
C GLU A 211 1.45 15.02 -12.97
N GLY A 212 0.40 14.44 -12.42
CA GLY A 212 -0.94 14.44 -13.03
C GLY A 212 -1.86 15.45 -12.37
N ALA A 213 -3.11 15.52 -12.83
CA ALA A 213 -4.12 16.35 -12.17
C ALA A 213 -4.38 15.84 -10.73
N TYR A 214 -4.27 16.74 -9.75
CA TYR A 214 -4.42 16.36 -8.34
C TYR A 214 -5.86 16.00 -7.96
N LYS A 215 -6.85 16.48 -8.71
CA LYS A 215 -8.26 16.16 -8.51
C LYS A 215 -8.99 16.03 -9.84
N VAL A 216 -9.70 14.93 -10.04
CA VAL A 216 -10.50 14.66 -11.25
C VAL A 216 -11.82 14.03 -10.80
N ASP A 217 -12.95 14.53 -11.31
CA ASP A 217 -14.30 14.04 -10.97
C ASP A 217 -14.59 13.97 -9.46
N GLY A 218 -13.99 14.89 -8.70
CA GLY A 218 -14.13 14.95 -7.24
C GLY A 218 -13.20 14.02 -6.46
N VAL A 219 -12.45 13.14 -7.12
CA VAL A 219 -11.47 12.22 -6.51
C VAL A 219 -10.10 12.88 -6.45
N SER A 220 -9.44 12.85 -5.29
CA SER A 220 -8.07 13.36 -5.12
C SER A 220 -7.03 12.28 -5.42
N TYR A 221 -6.01 12.57 -6.20
CA TYR A 221 -4.98 11.61 -6.64
C TYR A 221 -3.62 11.92 -6.05
N TYR A 222 -2.96 10.90 -5.51
CA TYR A 222 -1.63 11.00 -4.91
C TYR A 222 -0.76 9.81 -5.31
N SER A 223 0.56 9.98 -5.28
CA SER A 223 1.51 8.88 -5.41
C SER A 223 2.76 9.04 -4.58
N TRP A 224 3.38 7.93 -4.21
CA TRP A 224 4.79 7.89 -3.80
C TRP A 224 5.44 6.58 -4.20
N SER A 225 6.77 6.54 -4.19
CA SER A 225 7.56 5.34 -4.48
C SER A 225 8.98 5.45 -3.94
N GLY A 226 9.71 4.35 -4.00
CA GLY A 226 11.13 4.26 -3.76
C GLY A 226 11.99 4.32 -5.03
N SER A 227 13.27 4.54 -4.82
CA SER A 227 14.28 4.57 -5.88
C SER A 227 15.56 3.80 -5.51
N ALA A 228 15.46 2.87 -4.55
CA ALA A 228 16.61 2.14 -4.01
C ALA A 228 16.32 0.63 -4.03
N PRO A 229 16.74 -0.11 -5.06
CA PRO A 229 16.49 -1.56 -5.14
C PRO A 229 17.17 -2.40 -4.05
N LEU A 230 18.23 -1.85 -3.42
CA LEU A 230 18.97 -2.46 -2.32
C LEU A 230 18.94 -1.52 -1.11
N THR A 231 18.44 -2.00 0.01
CA THR A 231 18.19 -1.23 1.23
C THR A 231 18.60 -1.97 2.49
N ASN A 232 18.46 -3.29 2.55
CA ASN A 232 18.78 -4.10 3.72
C ASN A 232 19.35 -5.46 3.33
N PHE A 233 20.66 -5.65 3.55
CA PHE A 233 21.36 -6.88 3.18
C PHE A 233 20.94 -8.13 3.99
N LEU A 234 20.17 -7.96 5.08
CA LEU A 234 19.59 -9.07 5.84
C LEU A 234 18.26 -9.53 5.25
N ASP A 235 17.64 -8.74 4.39
CA ASP A 235 16.39 -9.08 3.72
C ASP A 235 16.69 -9.91 2.45
N PRO A 236 16.21 -11.17 2.36
CA PRO A 236 16.43 -11.99 1.17
C PRO A 236 15.83 -11.41 -0.12
N SER A 237 14.81 -10.57 -0.01
CA SER A 237 14.14 -9.96 -1.16
C SER A 237 15.01 -8.93 -1.89
N ASP A 238 15.97 -8.30 -1.20
CA ASP A 238 16.94 -7.39 -1.80
C ASP A 238 17.74 -8.06 -2.93
N ALA A 239 18.06 -9.35 -2.79
CA ALA A 239 18.76 -10.08 -3.84
C ALA A 239 17.92 -10.18 -5.13
N PHE A 240 16.62 -10.42 -5.00
CA PHE A 240 15.69 -10.45 -6.13
C PHE A 240 15.50 -9.07 -6.73
N LEU A 241 15.21 -8.06 -5.90
CA LEU A 241 14.93 -6.69 -6.35
C LEU A 241 16.17 -6.01 -6.95
N GLY A 242 17.35 -6.29 -6.40
CA GLY A 242 18.62 -5.90 -7.00
C GLY A 242 18.83 -6.55 -8.37
N ALA A 243 18.56 -7.85 -8.53
CA ALA A 243 18.68 -8.52 -9.81
C ALA A 243 17.66 -8.01 -10.86
N SER A 244 16.40 -7.81 -10.47
CA SER A 244 15.36 -7.29 -11.36
C SER A 244 15.57 -5.84 -11.75
N SER A 245 16.22 -5.03 -10.91
CA SER A 245 16.61 -3.66 -11.24
C SER A 245 17.50 -3.57 -12.48
N LEU A 246 18.22 -4.65 -12.84
CA LEU A 246 19.07 -4.70 -14.04
C LEU A 246 18.28 -4.68 -15.35
N THR A 247 16.97 -4.91 -15.31
CA THR A 247 16.10 -4.77 -16.48
C THR A 247 15.87 -3.30 -16.86
N PHE A 248 16.06 -2.38 -15.90
CA PHE A 248 15.95 -0.94 -16.10
C PHE A 248 17.25 -0.38 -16.69
N LYS A 249 17.19 0.09 -17.93
CA LYS A 249 18.37 0.54 -18.69
C LYS A 249 18.67 2.02 -18.41
N ASN A 250 19.89 2.45 -18.80
CA ASN A 250 20.32 3.86 -18.79
C ASN A 250 20.29 4.54 -17.41
N GLY A 251 20.39 3.78 -16.32
CA GLY A 251 20.38 4.32 -14.96
C GLY A 251 19.02 4.89 -14.53
N ALA A 252 17.92 4.42 -15.14
CA ALA A 252 16.57 4.82 -14.73
C ALA A 252 16.34 4.46 -13.24
N ALA A 253 16.00 5.47 -12.43
CA ALA A 253 15.70 5.28 -11.02
C ALA A 253 14.46 4.39 -10.84
N ASN A 254 14.58 3.34 -10.01
CA ASN A 254 13.56 2.33 -9.80
C ASN A 254 13.63 1.72 -8.40
N ASP A 255 12.57 1.04 -7.98
CA ASP A 255 12.45 0.33 -6.70
C ASP A 255 12.83 -1.17 -6.82
N GLY A 256 13.36 -1.59 -7.98
CA GLY A 256 13.65 -2.99 -8.35
C GLY A 256 12.62 -3.58 -9.31
N LEU A 257 11.38 -3.09 -9.33
CA LEU A 257 10.30 -3.60 -10.19
C LEU A 257 9.57 -2.51 -10.97
N VAL A 258 9.60 -1.26 -10.51
CA VAL A 258 8.90 -0.13 -11.10
C VAL A 258 9.83 1.07 -11.16
N GLY A 259 9.86 1.74 -12.32
CA GLY A 259 10.59 2.98 -12.49
C GLY A 259 9.84 4.14 -11.84
N THR A 260 10.57 5.06 -11.21
CA THR A 260 10.04 6.26 -10.54
C THR A 260 9.03 7.02 -11.40
N CYS A 261 9.36 7.38 -12.64
CA CYS A 261 8.44 8.06 -13.56
C CYS A 261 7.16 7.28 -13.87
N SER A 262 7.22 5.94 -13.86
CA SER A 262 6.05 5.08 -14.07
C SER A 262 5.11 5.08 -12.87
N SER A 263 5.62 5.41 -11.66
CA SER A 263 4.87 5.43 -10.41
C SER A 263 3.99 6.66 -10.21
N HIS A 264 4.18 7.70 -11.04
CA HIS A 264 3.52 8.99 -10.87
C HIS A 264 2.01 8.93 -11.14
N LEU A 265 1.23 9.44 -10.17
CA LEU A 265 -0.23 9.63 -10.25
C LEU A 265 -0.64 10.83 -9.41
N GLY A 266 -1.34 11.79 -10.03
CA GLY A 266 -1.78 13.00 -9.35
C GLY A 266 -0.61 13.75 -8.73
N MET A 267 -0.74 14.09 -7.45
CA MET A 267 0.30 14.76 -6.65
C MET A 267 1.35 13.75 -6.17
N VAL A 268 2.58 13.89 -6.64
CA VAL A 268 3.71 13.05 -6.26
C VAL A 268 4.26 13.56 -4.92
N ILE A 269 4.08 12.77 -3.85
CA ILE A 269 4.56 13.10 -2.52
C ILE A 269 6.09 12.99 -2.45
N ARG A 270 6.62 11.87 -2.95
CA ARG A 270 8.03 11.57 -3.17
C ARG A 270 8.12 10.29 -3.99
N ASP A 271 8.93 10.27 -5.03
CA ASP A 271 9.23 9.09 -5.84
C ASP A 271 10.63 8.52 -5.53
N ASN A 272 11.37 9.16 -4.63
CA ASN A 272 12.76 8.85 -4.31
C ASN A 272 12.98 8.50 -2.83
N TYR A 273 12.03 7.77 -2.21
CA TYR A 273 12.33 7.13 -0.94
C TYR A 273 13.48 6.13 -1.10
N ARG A 274 14.33 6.00 -0.08
CA ARG A 274 15.29 4.88 -0.01
C ARG A 274 14.55 3.61 0.42
N MET A 275 13.71 3.13 -0.48
CA MET A 275 12.87 1.96 -0.39
C MET A 275 13.00 1.16 -1.69
N ASN A 276 13.09 -0.15 -1.57
CA ASN A 276 12.82 -1.08 -2.67
C ASN A 276 11.31 -1.37 -2.73
N HIS A 277 10.86 -2.16 -3.71
CA HIS A 277 9.43 -2.42 -3.95
C HIS A 277 8.72 -3.12 -2.77
N LEU A 278 9.43 -3.86 -1.91
CA LEU A 278 8.84 -4.52 -0.74
C LEU A 278 8.92 -3.66 0.52
N ASP A 279 9.96 -2.84 0.66
CA ASP A 279 10.04 -1.83 1.71
C ASP A 279 8.83 -0.91 1.70
N GLU A 280 8.29 -0.59 0.53
CA GLU A 280 7.11 0.26 0.37
C GLU A 280 5.86 -0.25 1.12
N VAL A 281 5.79 -1.55 1.42
CA VAL A 281 4.74 -2.18 2.26
C VAL A 281 5.31 -2.73 3.58
N ASN A 282 6.48 -2.21 3.97
CA ASN A 282 7.23 -2.56 5.18
C ASN A 282 7.63 -4.04 5.23
N GLN A 283 7.84 -4.66 4.07
CA GLN A 283 8.33 -6.02 3.94
C GLN A 283 9.85 -6.02 3.70
N VAL A 284 10.55 -7.12 4.01
CA VAL A 284 10.02 -8.31 4.68
C VAL A 284 10.16 -8.19 6.20
N PHE A 285 9.07 -8.41 6.93
CA PHE A 285 9.05 -8.33 8.41
C PHE A 285 9.58 -6.99 8.99
N GLY A 286 9.50 -5.91 8.22
CA GLY A 286 9.98 -4.57 8.61
C GLY A 286 11.48 -4.34 8.41
N LEU A 287 12.20 -5.25 7.74
CA LEU A 287 13.62 -5.10 7.42
C LEU A 287 13.84 -4.09 6.29
N THR A 288 13.76 -2.80 6.63
CA THR A 288 13.92 -1.69 5.68
C THR A 288 15.24 -0.94 5.89
N SER A 289 15.51 0.08 5.08
CA SER A 289 16.70 0.92 5.27
C SER A 289 16.70 1.67 6.61
N LEU A 290 17.78 1.52 7.39
CA LEU A 290 17.99 2.29 8.64
C LEU A 290 18.31 3.78 8.39
N PHE A 291 18.59 4.15 7.14
CA PHE A 291 18.97 5.51 6.76
C PHE A 291 17.82 6.25 6.04
N GLU A 292 16.58 5.86 6.33
CA GLU A 292 15.36 6.44 5.78
C GLU A 292 14.25 6.44 6.83
N THR A 293 13.22 7.25 6.62
CA THR A 293 11.99 7.17 7.41
C THR A 293 11.31 5.82 7.23
N SER A 294 10.87 5.21 8.34
CA SER A 294 10.08 3.97 8.29
C SER A 294 8.89 4.08 7.33
N PRO A 295 8.64 3.08 6.47
CA PRO A 295 7.47 3.04 5.58
C PRO A 295 6.16 3.23 6.34
N VAL A 296 6.01 2.63 7.52
CA VAL A 296 4.83 2.79 8.40
C VAL A 296 4.58 4.25 8.73
N SER A 297 5.63 5.05 8.93
CA SER A 297 5.50 6.49 9.18
C SER A 297 4.98 7.24 7.96
N VAL A 298 5.36 6.83 6.75
CA VAL A 298 4.86 7.43 5.48
C VAL A 298 3.35 7.25 5.37
N TYR A 299 2.82 6.04 5.61
CA TYR A 299 1.36 5.80 5.62
C TYR A 299 0.64 6.64 6.68
N ARG A 300 1.21 6.75 7.89
CA ARG A 300 0.61 7.56 8.96
C ARG A 300 0.58 9.05 8.61
N GLN A 301 1.67 9.57 8.05
CA GLN A 301 1.75 10.95 7.57
C GLN A 301 0.76 11.20 6.43
N HIS A 302 0.59 10.22 5.53
CA HIS A 302 -0.40 10.33 4.46
C HIS A 302 -1.84 10.29 4.97
N ALA A 303 -2.17 9.42 5.92
CA ALA A 303 -3.49 9.46 6.57
C ALA A 303 -3.76 10.82 7.25
N ASN A 304 -2.74 11.42 7.87
CA ASN A 304 -2.86 12.78 8.39
C ASN A 304 -3.04 13.84 7.28
N ARG A 305 -2.35 13.69 6.14
CA ARG A 305 -2.55 14.54 4.95
C ARG A 305 -3.99 14.47 4.45
N LEU A 306 -4.56 13.27 4.34
CA LEU A 306 -5.95 13.05 3.94
C LEU A 306 -6.93 13.68 4.93
N LYS A 307 -6.71 13.47 6.23
CA LYS A 307 -7.48 14.12 7.31
C LYS A 307 -7.47 15.65 7.16
N ASN A 308 -6.29 16.25 6.95
CA ASN A 308 -6.16 17.71 6.81
C ASN A 308 -6.78 18.22 5.51
N ALA A 309 -6.93 17.37 4.49
CA ALA A 309 -7.68 17.63 3.26
C ALA A 309 -9.20 17.41 3.42
N SER A 310 -9.68 17.15 4.64
CA SER A 310 -11.10 16.84 4.94
C SER A 310 -11.62 15.57 4.25
N LEU A 311 -10.72 14.59 4.04
CA LEU A 311 -10.99 13.27 3.47
C LEU A 311 -10.91 12.18 4.55
#